data_AF-A0A642C301-F1
#
_entry.id   AF-A0A642C301-F1
#
_cell.length_a   1.000
_cell.length_b   1.000
_cell.length_c   1.000
_cell.angle_alpha   90.00
_cell.angle_beta   90.00
_cell.angle_gamma   90.00
#
_symmetry.space_group_name_H-M   'P 1'
#
loop_
_entity.id
_entity.type
_entity.pdbx_description
1 polymer ?
#
loop_
_entity_poly.entity_id
_entity_poly.type
_entity_poly.pdbx_seq_one_letter_code
_entity_poly.pdbx_strand_id
1 'polypeptide(L)'
;QGLNEQTLLKFQRRMCGSAADYKVFQTMAPKRPVEELKEELAAIRQQYLSSLPSEFVWQTAIIGDNDRIFLPDHQEQAWRNKADSLLHVEAAHYQQELFNEVIMNIK
;
A
#
# COMPACT_ATOMS: atom_id res chain seq x y z
N GLN A 1 5.45 8.66 -18.57
CA GLN A 1 6.74 8.03 -18.21
C GLN A 1 6.44 6.74 -17.46
N GLY A 2 7.11 5.63 -17.79
CA GLY A 2 6.94 4.34 -17.11
C GLY A 2 7.87 4.17 -15.91
N LEU A 3 7.80 3.02 -15.24
CA LEU A 3 8.66 2.68 -14.11
C LEU A 3 10.15 2.64 -14.56
N ASN A 4 10.99 3.30 -13.78
CA ASN A 4 12.46 3.29 -13.85
C ASN A 4 13.01 3.55 -12.43
N GLU A 5 14.32 3.49 -12.24
CA GLU A 5 14.93 3.69 -10.91
C GLU A 5 14.52 5.02 -10.27
N GLN A 6 14.54 6.12 -11.02
CA GLN A 6 14.20 7.44 -10.49
C GLN A 6 12.72 7.55 -10.09
N THR A 7 11.82 7.01 -10.89
CA THR A 7 10.37 7.02 -10.62
C THR A 7 10.01 6.03 -9.51
N LEU A 8 10.74 4.92 -9.38
CA LEU A 8 10.63 4.00 -8.25
C LEU A 8 10.99 4.70 -6.94
N LEU A 9 12.11 5.45 -6.89
CA LEU A 9 12.48 6.22 -5.71
C LEU A 9 11.41 7.26 -5.34
N LYS A 10 10.83 7.95 -6.33
CA LYS A 10 9.72 8.89 -6.11
C LYS A 10 8.46 8.19 -5.59
N PHE A 11 8.15 7.02 -6.11
CA PHE A 11 7.03 6.21 -5.64
C PHE A 11 7.24 5.77 -4.18
N GLN A 12 8.40 5.21 -3.85
CA GLN A 12 8.74 4.81 -2.49
C GLN A 12 8.70 5.98 -1.51
N ARG A 13 9.18 7.16 -1.92
CA ARG A 13 9.06 8.38 -1.12
C ARG A 13 7.60 8.80 -0.89
N ARG A 14 6.69 8.55 -1.84
CA ARG A 14 5.25 8.80 -1.66
C ARG A 14 4.59 7.78 -0.73
N MET A 15 5.08 6.54 -0.69
CA MET A 15 4.57 5.54 0.25
C MET A 15 4.81 5.96 1.70
N CYS A 16 5.92 6.63 1.96
CA CYS A 16 6.30 7.07 3.30
C CYS A 16 5.70 8.44 3.64
N GLY A 17 5.35 8.66 4.91
CA GLY A 17 4.75 9.92 5.39
C GLY A 17 5.74 11.09 5.38
N SER A 18 6.99 10.82 5.78
CA SER A 18 8.04 11.82 5.90
C SER A 18 9.37 11.41 5.23
N ALA A 19 10.30 12.37 5.11
CA ALA A 19 11.64 12.09 4.64
C ALA A 19 12.47 11.23 5.61
N ALA A 20 12.17 11.32 6.91
CA ALA A 20 12.81 10.49 7.93
C ALA A 20 12.36 9.04 7.77
N ASP A 21 11.06 8.79 7.67
CA ASP A 21 10.50 7.44 7.50
C ASP A 21 10.96 6.83 6.17
N TYR A 22 11.06 7.63 5.11
CA TYR A 22 11.60 7.16 3.84
C TYR A 22 13.05 6.67 3.99
N LYS A 23 13.88 7.38 4.75
CA LYS A 23 15.28 6.97 4.99
C LYS A 23 15.34 5.65 5.77
N VAL A 24 14.45 5.45 6.74
CA VAL A 24 14.32 4.20 7.49
C VAL A 24 13.83 3.08 6.57
N PHE A 25 12.80 3.33 5.75
CA PHE A 25 12.31 2.38 4.74
C PHE A 25 13.45 1.92 3.82
N GLN A 26 14.30 2.83 3.34
CA GLN A 26 15.41 2.49 2.46
C GLN A 26 16.42 1.50 3.08
N THR A 27 16.53 1.40 4.41
CA THR A 27 17.47 0.44 5.04
C THR A 27 16.94 -1.00 5.01
N MET A 28 15.63 -1.18 4.84
CA MET A 28 14.96 -2.48 4.82
C MET A 28 14.30 -2.80 3.47
N ALA A 29 14.24 -1.83 2.55
CA ALA A 29 13.62 -2.00 1.25
C ALA A 29 14.30 -3.13 0.45
N PRO A 30 13.52 -4.03 -0.18
CA PRO A 30 14.08 -5.09 -1.01
C PRO A 30 14.80 -4.51 -2.22
N LYS A 31 16.01 -5.03 -2.51
CA LYS A 31 16.79 -4.66 -3.69
C LYS A 31 16.38 -5.53 -4.88
N ARG A 32 15.20 -5.24 -5.44
CA ARG A 32 14.67 -5.92 -6.64
C ARG A 32 15.05 -5.16 -7.91
N PRO A 33 15.43 -5.84 -9.00
CA PRO A 33 15.64 -5.21 -10.30
C PRO A 33 14.36 -4.50 -10.79
N VAL A 34 14.54 -3.36 -11.46
CA VAL A 34 13.41 -2.57 -12.00
C VAL A 34 12.62 -3.36 -13.05
N GLU A 35 13.27 -4.22 -13.84
CA GLU A 35 12.59 -5.04 -14.84
C GLU A 35 11.63 -6.05 -14.19
N GLU A 36 12.04 -6.69 -13.09
CA GLU A 36 11.17 -7.59 -12.32
C GLU A 36 9.93 -6.85 -11.78
N LEU A 37 10.13 -5.62 -11.27
CA LEU A 37 9.02 -4.78 -10.80
C LEU A 37 8.07 -4.35 -11.94
N LYS A 38 8.59 -4.12 -13.15
CA LYS A 38 7.75 -3.83 -14.32
C LYS A 38 6.91 -5.04 -14.71
N GLU A 39 7.52 -6.22 -14.73
CA GLU A 39 6.83 -7.48 -15.04
C GLU A 39 5.72 -7.75 -14.03
N GLU A 40 6.00 -7.60 -12.74
CA GLU A 40 5.01 -7.74 -11.67
C GLU A 40 3.85 -6.75 -11.82
N LEU A 41 4.14 -5.46 -12.03
CA LEU A 41 3.10 -4.45 -12.22
C LEU A 41 2.25 -4.72 -13.48
N ALA A 42 2.84 -5.24 -14.55
CA ALA A 42 2.11 -5.64 -15.74
C ALA A 42 1.18 -6.83 -15.45
N ALA A 43 1.66 -7.83 -14.71
CA ALA A 43 0.88 -9.00 -14.30
C ALA A 43 -0.30 -8.60 -13.38
N ILE A 44 -0.05 -7.75 -12.37
CA ILE A 44 -1.10 -7.22 -11.49
C ILE A 44 -2.18 -6.49 -12.31
N ARG A 45 -1.77 -5.65 -13.26
CA ARG A 45 -2.72 -4.94 -14.14
C ARG A 45 -3.54 -5.90 -14.98
N GLN A 46 -2.91 -6.89 -15.60
CA GLN A 46 -3.61 -7.88 -16.41
C GLN A 46 -4.63 -8.65 -15.56
N GLN A 47 -4.21 -9.13 -14.40
CA GLN A 47 -5.08 -9.86 -13.47
C GLN A 47 -6.25 -8.99 -13.01
N TYR A 48 -6.01 -7.73 -12.65
CA TYR A 48 -7.06 -6.80 -12.25
C TYR A 48 -8.12 -6.61 -13.35
N LEU A 49 -7.68 -6.46 -14.61
CA LEU A 49 -8.60 -6.28 -15.75
C LEU A 49 -9.39 -7.54 -16.11
N SER A 50 -8.89 -8.73 -15.79
CA SER A 50 -9.55 -10.01 -16.07
C SER A 50 -10.34 -10.58 -14.88
N SER A 51 -10.12 -10.06 -13.67
CA SER A 51 -10.74 -10.59 -12.46
C SER A 51 -12.16 -10.05 -12.27
N LEU A 52 -13.05 -10.92 -11.80
CA LEU A 52 -14.33 -10.48 -11.27
C LEU A 52 -14.13 -9.84 -9.88
N PRO A 53 -15.00 -8.89 -9.49
CA PRO A 53 -15.01 -8.37 -8.13
C PRO A 53 -15.14 -9.51 -7.10
N SER A 54 -14.39 -9.44 -6.01
CA SER A 54 -14.48 -10.40 -4.93
C SER A 54 -15.73 -10.16 -4.09
N GLU A 55 -16.46 -11.22 -3.75
CA GLU A 55 -17.58 -11.19 -2.80
C GLU A 55 -17.13 -11.35 -1.35
N PHE A 56 -15.83 -11.49 -1.11
CA PHE A 56 -15.27 -11.59 0.23
C PHE A 56 -15.49 -10.30 1.04
N VAL A 57 -15.90 -10.46 2.30
CA VAL A 57 -16.07 -9.37 3.25
C VAL A 57 -15.01 -9.51 4.33
N TRP A 58 -14.23 -8.45 4.54
CA TRP A 58 -13.17 -8.39 5.55
C TRP A 58 -13.75 -8.10 6.94
N GLN A 59 -13.10 -8.57 7.99
CA GLN A 59 -13.51 -8.20 9.35
C GLN A 59 -13.24 -6.71 9.63
N THR A 60 -12.09 -6.23 9.18
CA THR A 60 -11.62 -4.87 9.42
C THR A 60 -10.79 -4.39 8.24
N ALA A 61 -11.04 -3.16 7.79
CA ALA A 61 -10.17 -2.42 6.89
C ALA A 61 -9.55 -1.23 7.63
N ILE A 62 -8.22 -1.11 7.55
CA ILE A 62 -7.47 0.00 8.14
C ILE A 62 -7.21 1.03 7.05
N ILE A 63 -7.58 2.28 7.31
CA ILE A 63 -7.47 3.39 6.38
C ILE A 63 -6.43 4.36 6.94
N GLY A 64 -5.32 4.52 6.22
CA GLY A 64 -4.28 5.48 6.57
C GLY A 64 -4.66 6.88 6.07
N ASP A 65 -4.94 7.80 6.98
CA ASP A 65 -5.39 9.18 6.66
C ASP A 65 -4.34 10.00 5.89
N ASN A 66 -3.08 9.56 5.93
CA ASN A 66 -1.96 10.18 5.21
C ASN A 66 -1.47 9.34 4.01
N ASP A 67 -2.22 8.32 3.58
CA ASP A 67 -1.87 7.48 2.43
C ASP A 67 -1.95 8.30 1.11
N ARG A 68 -0.83 8.34 0.39
CA ARG A 68 -0.67 9.07 -0.88
C ARG A 68 -0.66 8.16 -2.11
N ILE A 69 -0.88 6.86 -1.92
CA ILE A 69 -0.96 5.81 -2.94
C ILE A 69 -2.42 5.40 -3.13
N PHE A 70 -3.08 4.96 -2.06
CA PHE A 70 -4.51 4.73 -2.01
C PHE A 70 -5.14 5.81 -1.15
N LEU A 71 -5.74 6.83 -1.76
CA LEU A 71 -6.26 7.97 -1.00
C LEU A 71 -7.34 7.55 0.01
N PRO A 72 -7.40 8.15 1.20
CA PRO A 72 -8.33 7.75 2.27
C PRO A 72 -9.78 7.65 1.78
N ASP A 73 -10.27 8.68 1.08
CA ASP A 73 -11.64 8.71 0.53
C ASP A 73 -11.92 7.54 -0.42
N HIS A 74 -10.93 7.15 -1.24
CA HIS A 74 -11.06 6.02 -2.16
C HIS A 74 -11.02 4.68 -1.42
N GLN A 75 -10.24 4.58 -0.34
CA GLN A 75 -10.23 3.39 0.53
C GLN A 75 -11.60 3.24 1.22
N GLU A 76 -12.11 4.30 1.82
CA GLU A 76 -13.42 4.27 2.49
C GLU A 76 -14.53 3.85 1.52
N GLN A 77 -14.53 4.42 0.30
CA GLN A 77 -15.48 4.05 -0.73
C GLN A 77 -15.36 2.58 -1.14
N ALA A 78 -14.14 2.07 -1.31
CA ALA A 78 -13.90 0.67 -1.66
C ALA A 78 -14.36 -0.30 -0.56
N TRP A 79 -14.23 0.09 0.71
CA TRP A 79 -14.50 -0.78 1.86
C TRP A 79 -15.91 -0.67 2.44
N ARG A 80 -16.69 0.36 2.11
CA ARG A 80 -18.03 0.66 2.68
C ARG A 80 -19.01 -0.52 2.75
N ASN A 81 -18.87 -1.53 1.88
CA ASN A 81 -19.66 -2.77 1.92
C ASN A 81 -18.80 -4.03 1.72
N LYS A 82 -17.49 -3.93 1.96
CA LYS A 82 -16.52 -5.02 1.82
C LYS A 82 -15.72 -5.23 3.10
N ALA A 83 -16.04 -4.52 4.18
CA ALA A 83 -15.54 -4.76 5.52
C ALA A 83 -16.60 -4.49 6.60
N ASP A 84 -16.61 -5.28 7.68
CA ASP A 84 -17.53 -5.07 8.82
C ASP A 84 -17.17 -3.83 9.65
N SER A 85 -15.88 -3.45 9.66
CA SER A 85 -15.38 -2.29 10.39
C SER A 85 -14.32 -1.53 9.59
N LEU A 86 -14.38 -0.20 9.68
CA LEU A 86 -13.38 0.71 9.11
C LEU A 86 -12.65 1.41 10.25
N LEU A 87 -11.33 1.31 10.28
CA LEU A 87 -10.48 1.95 11.28
C LEU A 87 -9.59 2.99 10.62
N HIS A 88 -9.82 4.26 10.94
CA HIS A 88 -8.95 5.35 10.52
C HIS A 88 -7.75 5.44 11.45
N VAL A 89 -6.57 5.59 10.86
CA VAL A 89 -5.31 5.76 11.57
C VAL A 89 -4.49 6.86 10.89
N GLU A 90 -3.77 7.64 11.69
CA GLU A 90 -2.81 8.64 11.21
C GLU A 90 -1.55 7.96 10.68
N ALA A 91 -1.67 7.30 9.53
CA ALA A 91 -0.59 6.56 8.89
C ALA A 91 -0.47 6.88 7.40
N ALA A 92 0.78 6.84 6.92
CA ALA A 92 1.06 6.80 5.49
C ALA A 92 0.80 5.39 4.90
N HIS A 93 1.02 5.23 3.60
CA HIS A 93 0.89 3.92 2.95
C HIS A 93 1.81 2.87 3.59
N TYR A 94 3.03 3.29 3.92
CA TYR A 94 3.98 2.49 4.69
C TYR A 94 4.36 3.21 5.98
N GLN A 95 4.06 2.57 7.11
CA GLN A 95 4.49 2.98 8.44
C GLN A 95 4.82 1.75 9.28
N GLN A 96 6.07 1.62 9.69
CA GLN A 96 6.59 0.39 10.30
C GLN A 96 5.86 0.06 11.62
N GLU A 97 5.56 1.08 12.42
CA GLU A 97 4.85 0.96 13.69
C GLU A 97 3.47 0.33 13.50
N LEU A 98 2.71 0.81 12.50
CA LEU A 98 1.39 0.27 12.19
C LEU A 98 1.47 -1.21 11.80
N PHE A 99 2.43 -1.58 10.95
CA PHE A 99 2.60 -2.99 10.57
C PHE A 99 2.97 -3.87 11.77
N ASN A 100 3.83 -3.38 12.67
CA ASN A 100 4.17 -4.10 13.88
C ASN A 100 2.94 -4.25 14.81
N GLU A 101 2.15 -3.19 14.95
CA GLU A 101 0.95 -3.21 15.79
C GLU A 101 -0.15 -4.13 15.23
N VAL A 102 -0.33 -4.15 13.92
CA VAL A 102 -1.44 -4.86 13.28
C VAL A 102 -1.09 -6.30 12.93
N ILE A 103 0.14 -6.56 12.44
CA ILE A 103 0.55 -7.89 11.97
C ILE A 103 1.27 -8.67 13.06
N MET A 104 2.17 -8.02 13.81
CA MET A 104 3.02 -8.72 14.77
C MET A 104 2.37 -8.88 16.15
N ASN A 105 1.26 -8.18 16.44
CA ASN A 105 0.46 -8.39 17.65
C ASN A 105 -0.82 -9.22 17.41
N ILE A 106 -0.98 -9.85 16.24
CA ILE A 106 -2.00 -10.89 16.06
C ILE A 106 -1.60 -12.07 16.94
N LYS A 107 -2.19 -12.16 18.13
CA LYS A 107 -2.14 -13.35 18.99
C LYS A 107 -3.14 -14.38 18.54
#